data_AF-A0A4Q4TZD4-F1
#
_entry.id   AF-A0A4Q4TZD4-F1
#
_cell.length_a   1.000
_cell.length_b   1.000
_cell.length_c   1.000
_cell.angle_alpha   90.00
_cell.angle_beta   90.00
_cell.angle_gamma   90.00
#
_symmetry.space_group_name_H-M   'P 1'
#
loop_
_entity.id
_entity.type
_entity.pdbx_description
1 polymer ?
#
loop_
_entity_poly.entity_id
_entity_poly.type
_entity_poly.pdbx_seq_one_letter_code
_entity_poly.pdbx_strand_id
1 'polypeptide(L)'
;MDMIVYSTNLLSQLHALIVHPQTRPGLHPVPGSRPLTFEAAVLPPLIYYVALLFLAPLPPPAIRSIYVDAIRNVLALTAGILFFRLPLVYHVPQSIGLTYQLGLVGLYGGCRVLDAFFISPYCFKHIPRRVKYVHKLRLETPVPDGRGKNKEWSNGGVKEPYFHKAKDRANANPNADNKAEKPTQAETAVRSGAADTNKGRPGDTHGSTKVTDRTAEHIRDSTVESYFALQRTLSGPDPQPVLETATTEAGWPQSFQDHACWALELELSMRGVGFTWTTADVRHTRKTWLPTVSNRVHSILVHVLPVLLVSWFVIRNIYVRYLVQFADLPWDSEHGQSRELFDDRLPLPIQLTLTGGLGAFLMAAFSLGHSLFAIVLSPLAPSPLAFFPPLYSTRVWDITSVRKFWSYGWHRLFARLFLVYGVWPGEWAERKFTGKRDDEPADVGKVLGGFLSSAFVHSFSVRGVLGGDWGSTTGEAKFFALNGIAVVLEGAVARAVKSWRKKRGYGENAWYDGYVGRLWWLTVLLGTGRNFARGWVKSGLVREIAFM
;
A
#
# COMPACT_ATOMS: atom_id res chain seq x y z
N MET A 1 15.52 -40.21 2.05
CA MET A 1 16.70 -39.60 1.40
C MET A 1 16.33 -38.71 0.21
N ASP A 2 15.22 -38.95 -0.49
CA ASP A 2 14.84 -38.17 -1.68
C ASP A 2 14.48 -36.69 -1.42
N MET A 3 13.99 -36.34 -0.23
CA MET A 3 13.68 -34.95 0.12
C MET A 3 14.95 -34.08 0.26
N ILE A 4 16.09 -34.68 0.63
CA ILE A 4 17.38 -33.98 0.76
C ILE A 4 18.01 -33.76 -0.64
N VAL A 5 17.80 -34.68 -1.57
CA VAL A 5 18.29 -34.59 -2.96
C VAL A 5 17.53 -33.52 -3.77
N TYR A 6 16.24 -33.30 -3.50
CA TYR A 6 15.50 -32.18 -4.10
C TYR A 6 15.95 -30.82 -3.57
N SER A 7 16.29 -30.73 -2.27
CA SER A 7 16.75 -29.47 -1.65
C SER A 7 18.12 -29.01 -2.17
N THR A 8 19.05 -29.93 -2.43
CA THR A 8 20.37 -29.61 -2.99
C THR A 8 20.27 -29.14 -4.45
N ASN A 9 19.29 -29.66 -5.21
CA ASN A 9 19.01 -29.22 -6.57
C ASN A 9 18.40 -27.79 -6.60
N LEU A 10 17.50 -27.46 -5.67
CA LEU A 10 16.92 -26.10 -5.62
C LEU A 10 17.97 -25.04 -5.23
N LEU A 11 18.80 -25.29 -4.22
CA LEU A 11 19.85 -24.35 -3.80
C LEU A 11 20.92 -24.16 -4.88
N SER A 12 21.31 -25.23 -5.57
CA SER A 12 22.24 -25.13 -6.70
C SER A 12 21.64 -24.42 -7.91
N GLN A 13 20.34 -24.61 -8.19
CA GLN A 13 19.61 -23.85 -9.20
C GLN A 13 19.48 -22.37 -8.85
N LEU A 14 19.14 -22.03 -7.60
CA LEU A 14 19.09 -20.64 -7.12
C LEU A 14 20.47 -19.99 -7.15
N HIS A 15 21.51 -20.73 -6.75
CA HIS A 15 22.89 -20.28 -6.83
C HIS A 15 23.31 -20.07 -8.29
N ALA A 16 23.00 -21.01 -9.20
CA ALA A 16 23.24 -20.84 -10.63
C ALA A 16 22.48 -19.63 -11.19
N LEU A 17 21.25 -19.37 -10.73
CA LEU A 17 20.46 -18.22 -11.16
C LEU A 17 21.10 -16.89 -10.74
N ILE A 18 21.87 -16.87 -9.65
CA ILE A 18 22.56 -15.67 -9.15
C ILE A 18 23.97 -15.56 -9.74
N VAL A 19 24.68 -16.67 -9.90
CA VAL A 19 26.12 -16.70 -10.19
C VAL A 19 26.43 -16.92 -11.67
N HIS A 20 25.48 -17.41 -12.48
CA HIS A 20 25.73 -17.65 -13.89
C HIS A 20 25.90 -16.31 -14.64
N PRO A 21 27.09 -16.02 -15.20
CA PRO A 21 27.44 -14.69 -15.69
C PRO A 21 26.79 -14.35 -17.04
N GLN A 22 26.30 -15.34 -17.77
CA GLN A 22 25.67 -15.12 -19.07
C GLN A 22 24.36 -14.37 -18.91
N THR A 23 24.20 -13.24 -19.59
CA THR A 23 22.96 -12.49 -19.57
C THR A 23 21.82 -13.26 -20.24
N ARG A 24 20.64 -13.23 -19.63
CA ARG A 24 19.43 -13.80 -20.21
C ARG A 24 19.05 -13.05 -21.49
N PRO A 25 18.54 -13.75 -22.53
CA PRO A 25 18.01 -13.08 -23.72
C PRO A 25 16.97 -12.01 -23.39
N GLY A 26 17.15 -10.81 -23.96
CA GLY A 26 16.30 -9.63 -23.74
C GLY A 26 16.74 -8.72 -22.59
N LEU A 27 17.72 -9.12 -21.75
CA LEU A 27 18.32 -8.22 -20.77
C LEU A 27 19.34 -7.30 -21.45
N HIS A 28 19.12 -5.99 -21.35
CA HIS A 28 20.04 -4.96 -21.81
C HIS A 28 20.57 -4.16 -20.62
N PRO A 29 21.64 -4.63 -19.94
CA PRO A 29 22.16 -3.95 -18.77
C PRO A 29 22.87 -2.65 -19.16
N VAL A 30 23.08 -1.75 -18.19
CA VAL A 30 23.87 -0.52 -18.42
C VAL A 30 25.28 -0.89 -18.93
N PRO A 31 25.78 -0.25 -20.00
CA PRO A 31 27.14 -0.50 -20.50
C PRO A 31 28.19 -0.36 -19.39
N GLY A 32 29.09 -1.34 -19.29
CA GLY A 32 30.14 -1.38 -18.27
C GLY A 32 29.69 -1.87 -16.88
N SER A 33 28.40 -2.18 -16.70
CA SER A 33 27.94 -2.84 -15.47
C SER A 33 28.37 -4.31 -15.41
N ARG A 34 28.40 -4.86 -14.20
CA ARG A 34 28.92 -6.20 -13.87
C ARG A 34 27.80 -7.07 -13.27
N PRO A 35 27.89 -8.40 -13.34
CA PRO A 35 27.01 -9.26 -12.55
C PRO A 35 27.03 -8.92 -11.06
N LEU A 36 25.86 -8.86 -10.42
CA LEU A 36 25.71 -8.58 -9.01
C LEU A 36 26.42 -9.67 -8.18
N THR A 37 27.41 -9.25 -7.40
CA THR A 37 28.11 -10.16 -6.47
C THR A 37 27.36 -10.24 -5.14
N PHE A 38 27.56 -11.34 -4.41
CA PHE A 38 27.00 -11.50 -3.06
C PHE A 38 27.43 -10.36 -2.12
N GLU A 39 28.72 -9.99 -2.16
CA GLU A 39 29.24 -8.85 -1.38
C GLU A 39 28.51 -7.54 -1.72
N ALA A 40 28.33 -7.25 -3.01
CA ALA A 40 27.63 -6.03 -3.43
C ALA A 40 26.15 -6.03 -2.95
N ALA A 41 25.50 -7.19 -2.92
CA ALA A 41 24.12 -7.32 -2.45
C ALA A 41 23.99 -7.12 -0.92
N VAL A 42 24.96 -7.60 -0.13
CA VAL A 42 24.87 -7.64 1.34
C VAL A 42 25.53 -6.44 2.02
N LEU A 43 26.59 -5.89 1.45
CA LEU A 43 27.37 -4.84 2.11
C LEU A 43 26.58 -3.53 2.36
N PRO A 44 25.79 -2.98 1.41
CA PRO A 44 25.00 -1.78 1.67
C PRO A 44 24.02 -1.91 2.85
N PRO A 45 23.13 -2.94 2.92
CA PRO A 45 22.23 -3.10 4.08
C PRO A 45 23.00 -3.40 5.37
N LEU A 46 24.09 -4.18 5.32
CA LEU A 46 24.90 -4.46 6.51
C LEU A 46 25.52 -3.18 7.10
N ILE A 47 26.14 -2.33 6.27
CA ILE A 47 26.72 -1.06 6.74
C ILE A 47 25.60 -0.12 7.21
N TYR A 48 24.44 -0.12 6.55
CA TYR A 48 23.28 0.65 7.01
C TYR A 48 22.81 0.21 8.39
N TYR A 49 22.68 -1.09 8.62
CA TYR A 49 22.34 -1.66 9.92
C TYR A 49 23.36 -1.25 11.00
N VAL A 50 24.67 -1.36 10.71
CA VAL A 50 25.72 -0.94 11.64
C VAL A 50 25.63 0.57 11.91
N ALA A 51 25.35 1.41 10.91
CA ALA A 51 25.13 2.83 11.13
C ALA A 51 23.90 3.08 12.03
N LEU A 52 22.83 2.29 11.89
CA LEU A 52 21.60 2.43 12.67
C LEU A 52 21.79 2.09 14.15
N LEU A 53 22.76 1.22 14.49
CA LEU A 53 23.16 0.98 15.89
C LEU A 53 23.55 2.28 16.60
N PHE A 54 24.12 3.24 15.85
CA PHE A 54 24.54 4.54 16.38
C PHE A 54 23.48 5.65 16.19
N LEU A 55 22.33 5.36 15.59
CA LEU A 55 21.25 6.34 15.36
C LEU A 55 20.28 6.45 16.54
N ALA A 56 20.12 5.37 17.31
CA ALA A 56 19.18 5.32 18.43
C ALA A 56 19.37 6.52 19.37
N PRO A 57 18.30 7.08 19.96
CA PRO A 57 18.36 8.35 20.67
C PRO A 57 19.50 8.33 21.69
N LEU A 58 20.46 9.24 21.48
CA LEU A 58 21.67 9.31 22.28
C LEU A 58 21.28 9.54 23.76
N PRO A 59 22.01 8.93 24.71
CA PRO A 59 21.88 9.27 26.13
C PRO A 59 22.12 10.78 26.35
N PRO A 60 21.84 11.33 27.55
CA PRO A 60 21.93 12.76 27.83
C PRO A 60 23.19 13.44 27.27
N PRO A 61 23.15 14.74 26.92
CA PRO A 61 24.23 15.46 26.23
C PRO A 61 25.62 15.32 26.85
N ALA A 62 25.70 14.97 28.15
CA ALA A 62 26.92 14.67 28.89
C ALA A 62 27.75 13.50 28.34
N ILE A 63 27.18 12.61 27.50
CA ILE A 63 27.85 11.41 26.95
C ILE A 63 28.05 11.52 25.42
N ARG A 64 27.69 12.66 24.81
CA ARG A 64 27.73 12.81 23.35
C ARG A 64 29.16 12.95 22.84
N SER A 65 29.72 11.87 22.31
CA SER A 65 31.03 11.86 21.67
C SER A 65 30.95 12.29 20.21
N ILE A 66 31.70 13.33 19.84
CA ILE A 66 31.85 13.79 18.45
C ILE A 66 32.34 12.65 17.55
N TYR A 67 33.18 11.75 18.08
CA TYR A 67 33.70 10.60 17.34
C TYR A 67 32.59 9.59 16.97
N VAL A 68 31.61 9.37 17.84
CA VAL A 68 30.49 8.45 17.57
C VAL A 68 29.58 9.05 16.48
N ASP A 69 29.29 10.35 16.57
CA ASP A 69 28.52 11.05 15.53
C ASP A 69 29.26 11.03 14.17
N ALA A 70 30.58 11.18 14.17
CA ALA A 70 31.41 11.09 12.97
C ALA A 70 31.40 9.68 12.36
N ILE A 71 31.64 8.64 13.17
CA ILE A 71 31.60 7.23 12.73
C ILE A 71 30.24 6.88 12.15
N ARG A 72 29.15 7.25 12.84
CA ARG A 72 27.78 7.05 12.35
C ARG A 72 27.59 7.67 10.98
N ASN A 73 27.98 8.93 10.82
CA ASN A 73 27.77 9.66 9.57
C ASN A 73 28.65 9.11 8.43
N VAL A 74 29.88 8.67 8.71
CA VAL A 74 30.76 8.02 7.72
C VAL A 74 30.18 6.68 7.27
N LEU A 75 29.70 5.86 8.21
CA LEU A 75 29.05 4.58 7.89
C LEU A 75 27.76 4.80 7.08
N ALA A 76 26.91 5.74 7.51
CA ALA A 76 25.70 6.11 6.78
C ALA A 76 26.02 6.62 5.38
N LEU A 77 26.98 7.53 5.23
CA LEU A 77 27.39 8.03 3.91
C LEU A 77 27.90 6.89 3.02
N THR A 78 28.71 5.98 3.58
CA THR A 78 29.22 4.81 2.88
C THR A 78 28.09 3.90 2.42
N ALA A 79 27.14 3.56 3.30
CA ALA A 79 25.95 2.77 2.95
C ALA A 79 25.13 3.45 1.85
N GLY A 80 24.88 4.76 1.97
CA GLY A 80 24.15 5.54 0.98
C GLY A 80 24.82 5.52 -0.40
N ILE A 81 26.15 5.73 -0.44
CA ILE A 81 26.93 5.64 -1.68
C ILE A 81 26.83 4.24 -2.29
N LEU A 82 26.96 3.19 -1.47
CA LEU A 82 26.88 1.81 -1.96
C LEU A 82 25.48 1.49 -2.51
N PHE A 83 24.41 1.93 -1.85
CA PHE A 83 23.04 1.79 -2.37
C PHE A 83 22.85 2.52 -3.70
N PHE A 84 23.28 3.78 -3.84
CA PHE A 84 23.17 4.50 -5.12
C PHE A 84 24.05 3.89 -6.21
N ARG A 85 25.18 3.30 -5.84
CA ARG A 85 26.10 2.64 -6.76
C ARG A 85 25.55 1.32 -7.30
N LEU A 86 24.73 0.60 -6.53
CA LEU A 86 24.19 -0.71 -6.91
C LEU A 86 23.63 -0.75 -8.34
N PRO A 87 22.62 0.07 -8.69
CA PRO A 87 21.98 0.02 -10.00
C PRO A 87 22.80 0.67 -11.13
N LEU A 88 23.92 1.32 -10.80
CA LEU A 88 24.80 1.93 -11.78
C LEU A 88 25.95 1.00 -12.19
N VAL A 89 26.38 0.14 -11.27
CA VAL A 89 27.55 -0.73 -11.45
C VAL A 89 27.18 -2.19 -11.63
N TYR A 90 26.00 -2.61 -11.16
CA TYR A 90 25.61 -4.01 -11.16
C TYR A 90 24.30 -4.28 -11.90
N HIS A 91 24.16 -5.51 -12.40
CA HIS A 91 22.92 -6.08 -12.95
C HIS A 91 22.76 -7.54 -12.50
N VAL A 92 21.54 -8.10 -12.60
CA VAL A 92 21.27 -9.51 -12.28
C VAL A 92 21.14 -10.30 -13.58
N PRO A 93 22.15 -11.10 -13.98
CA PRO A 93 22.24 -11.65 -15.33
C PRO A 93 21.03 -12.49 -15.75
N GLN A 94 20.44 -13.24 -14.82
CA GLN A 94 19.33 -14.17 -15.11
C GLN A 94 17.93 -13.57 -14.94
N SER A 95 17.81 -12.31 -14.52
CA SER A 95 16.50 -11.67 -14.33
C SER A 95 16.52 -10.18 -14.63
N ILE A 96 15.76 -9.81 -15.65
CA ILE A 96 15.35 -8.45 -16.00
C ILE A 96 14.52 -7.86 -14.86
N GLY A 97 13.60 -8.65 -14.29
CA GLY A 97 12.81 -8.25 -13.12
C GLY A 97 13.68 -7.83 -11.94
N LEU A 98 14.65 -8.66 -11.55
CA LEU A 98 15.55 -8.35 -10.43
C LEU A 98 16.52 -7.21 -10.76
N THR A 99 16.97 -7.09 -12.01
CA THR A 99 17.78 -5.93 -12.45
C THR A 99 16.99 -4.63 -12.35
N TYR A 100 15.71 -4.63 -12.74
CA TYR A 100 14.80 -3.50 -12.53
C TYR A 100 14.62 -3.20 -11.04
N GLN A 101 14.38 -4.23 -10.21
CA GLN A 101 14.23 -4.06 -8.75
C GLN A 101 15.50 -3.55 -8.09
N LEU A 102 16.69 -3.88 -8.60
CA LEU A 102 17.96 -3.34 -8.11
C LEU A 102 18.01 -1.80 -8.24
N GLY A 103 17.41 -1.26 -9.31
CA GLY A 103 17.15 0.18 -9.47
C GLY A 103 16.36 0.79 -8.32
N LEU A 104 15.22 0.16 -8.00
CA LEU A 104 14.32 0.61 -6.94
C LEU A 104 14.98 0.48 -5.57
N VAL A 105 15.61 -0.66 -5.28
CA VAL A 105 16.30 -0.94 -4.00
C VAL A 105 17.47 0.02 -3.81
N GLY A 106 18.27 0.26 -4.85
CA GLY A 106 19.42 1.16 -4.78
C GLY A 106 19.03 2.61 -4.52
N LEU A 107 18.11 3.17 -5.32
CA LEU A 107 17.62 4.53 -5.10
C LEU A 107 16.91 4.67 -3.76
N TYR A 108 16.00 3.75 -3.46
CA TYR A 108 15.22 3.82 -2.23
C TYR A 108 16.12 3.68 -1.01
N GLY A 109 17.02 2.69 -0.99
CA GLY A 109 17.97 2.46 0.09
C GLY A 109 18.85 3.68 0.33
N GLY A 110 19.43 4.26 -0.73
CA GLY A 110 20.25 5.46 -0.64
C GLY A 110 19.47 6.67 -0.09
N CYS A 111 18.28 6.93 -0.65
CA CYS A 111 17.38 7.99 -0.17
C CYS A 111 16.94 7.77 1.28
N ARG A 112 16.73 6.51 1.68
CA ARG A 112 16.32 6.18 3.06
C ARG A 112 17.45 6.43 4.05
N VAL A 113 18.69 6.09 3.69
CA VAL A 113 19.89 6.40 4.49
C VAL A 113 20.04 7.91 4.64
N LEU A 114 19.96 8.65 3.54
CA LEU A 114 20.04 10.12 3.55
C LEU A 114 18.95 10.76 4.41
N ASP A 115 17.71 10.28 4.29
CA ASP A 115 16.60 10.74 5.12
C ASP A 115 16.85 10.44 6.61
N ALA A 116 17.22 9.19 6.92
CA ALA A 116 17.33 8.72 8.29
C ALA A 116 18.44 9.44 9.09
N PHE A 117 19.58 9.67 8.45
CA PHE A 117 20.78 10.16 9.13
C PHE A 117 21.03 11.65 8.93
N PHE A 118 20.54 12.23 7.83
CA PHE A 118 20.88 13.59 7.47
C PHE A 118 19.67 14.52 7.42
N ILE A 119 18.68 14.22 6.57
CA ILE A 119 17.56 15.14 6.35
C ILE A 119 16.68 15.24 7.60
N SER A 120 16.20 14.11 8.12
CA SER A 120 15.31 14.12 9.29
C SER A 120 16.01 14.72 10.53
N PRO A 121 17.23 14.28 10.91
CA PRO A 121 17.90 14.82 12.09
C PRO A 121 18.38 16.28 11.95
N TYR A 122 19.00 16.67 10.83
CA TYR A 122 19.62 18.00 10.73
C TYR A 122 18.68 19.06 10.18
N CYS A 123 17.82 18.74 9.21
CA CYS A 123 16.89 19.73 8.64
C CYS A 123 15.63 19.89 9.48
N PHE A 124 15.12 18.80 10.05
CA PHE A 124 13.84 18.80 10.77
C PHE A 124 13.96 18.61 12.28
N LYS A 125 15.18 18.41 12.81
CA LYS A 125 15.43 18.05 14.22
C LYS A 125 14.56 16.87 14.67
N HIS A 126 14.28 15.97 13.72
CA HIS A 126 13.32 14.90 13.88
C HIS A 126 14.05 13.56 13.96
N ILE A 127 14.03 12.97 15.14
CA ILE A 127 14.58 11.63 15.41
C ILE A 127 13.42 10.63 15.36
N PRO A 128 13.59 9.47 14.71
CA PRO A 128 12.55 8.47 14.64
C PRO A 128 12.23 7.98 16.04
N ARG A 129 10.95 7.83 16.34
CA ARG A 129 10.52 7.31 17.64
C ARG A 129 9.88 5.95 17.44
N ARG A 130 10.30 4.99 18.27
CA ARG A 130 9.72 3.65 18.27
C ARG A 130 8.27 3.74 18.74
N VAL A 131 7.40 3.01 18.06
CA VAL A 131 5.97 2.95 18.39
C VAL A 131 5.71 1.61 19.06
N LYS A 132 5.08 1.62 20.23
CA LYS A 132 4.53 0.43 20.87
C LYS A 132 3.10 0.21 20.42
N TYR A 133 2.80 -1.04 20.12
CA TYR A 133 1.48 -1.48 19.67
C TYR A 133 0.88 -2.40 20.72
N VAL A 134 -0.34 -2.08 21.19
CA VAL A 134 -1.07 -2.94 22.13
C VAL A 134 -2.21 -3.62 21.37
N HIS A 135 -2.23 -4.94 21.40
CA HIS A 135 -3.36 -5.70 20.87
C HIS A 135 -4.48 -5.69 21.91
N LYS A 136 -5.49 -4.84 21.71
CA LYS A 136 -6.76 -4.95 22.44
C LYS A 136 -7.77 -5.62 21.54
N LEU A 137 -8.16 -6.85 21.88
CA LEU A 137 -9.31 -7.52 21.26
C LEU A 137 -10.53 -6.63 21.46
N ARG A 138 -11.24 -6.32 20.38
CA ARG A 138 -12.48 -5.55 20.49
C ARG A 138 -13.53 -6.43 21.17
N LEU A 139 -14.02 -6.01 22.34
CA LEU A 139 -15.28 -6.51 22.88
C LEU A 139 -16.36 -6.19 21.85
N GLU A 140 -16.99 -7.20 21.28
CA GLU A 140 -18.10 -7.02 20.36
C GLU A 140 -19.14 -6.14 21.04
N THR A 141 -19.36 -4.95 20.50
CA THR A 141 -20.48 -4.12 20.95
C THR A 141 -21.72 -4.80 20.39
N PRO A 142 -22.67 -5.29 21.22
CA PRO A 142 -23.86 -5.93 20.70
C PRO A 142 -24.55 -4.97 19.74
N VAL A 143 -24.71 -5.40 18.50
CA VAL A 143 -25.43 -4.62 17.49
C VAL A 143 -26.91 -4.76 17.81
N PRO A 144 -27.65 -3.66 18.04
CA PRO A 144 -29.10 -3.74 18.19
C PRO A 144 -29.69 -4.27 16.89
N ASP A 145 -30.46 -5.36 16.98
CA ASP A 145 -31.17 -5.95 15.85
C ASP A 145 -32.04 -4.88 15.16
N GLY A 146 -31.88 -4.71 13.85
CA GLY A 146 -32.79 -3.90 13.04
C GLY A 146 -32.17 -2.82 12.15
N ARG A 147 -30.86 -2.55 12.16
CA ARG A 147 -30.22 -1.74 11.11
C ARG A 147 -29.59 -2.63 10.05
N GLY A 148 -30.09 -2.52 8.82
CA GLY A 148 -29.54 -3.18 7.64
C GLY A 148 -28.01 -3.08 7.61
N LYS A 149 -27.38 -4.23 7.38
CA LYS A 149 -25.92 -4.45 7.34
C LYS A 149 -25.27 -3.70 6.18
N ASN A 150 -25.32 -2.37 6.15
CA ASN A 150 -24.30 -1.60 5.44
C ASN A 150 -23.04 -1.71 6.27
N LYS A 151 -22.22 -2.74 5.99
CA LYS A 151 -20.90 -2.91 6.60
C LYS A 151 -20.15 -1.58 6.42
N GLU A 152 -20.04 -0.81 7.50
CA GLU A 152 -19.26 0.44 7.60
C GLU A 152 -17.77 0.24 7.23
N TRP A 153 -17.37 -1.01 7.01
CA TRP A 153 -16.04 -1.53 6.80
C TRP A 153 -15.44 -1.26 5.40
N SER A 154 -16.25 -1.03 4.35
CA SER A 154 -15.74 -0.75 2.99
C SER A 154 -15.12 0.65 2.83
N ASN A 155 -15.28 1.53 3.83
CA ASN A 155 -14.84 2.93 3.74
C ASN A 155 -13.53 3.21 4.50
N GLY A 156 -12.74 2.19 4.83
CA GLY A 156 -11.45 2.37 5.52
C GLY A 156 -11.58 3.02 6.90
N GLY A 157 -12.75 2.99 7.53
CA GLY A 157 -12.97 3.53 8.87
C GLY A 157 -12.75 5.05 9.02
N VAL A 158 -12.61 5.78 7.93
CA VAL A 158 -12.43 7.24 7.89
C VAL A 158 -13.80 7.90 7.72
N LYS A 159 -14.25 8.67 8.71
CA LYS A 159 -15.18 9.77 8.44
C LYS A 159 -14.40 10.78 7.61
N GLU A 160 -14.83 11.02 6.38
CA GLU A 160 -14.24 12.04 5.51
C GLU A 160 -14.18 13.39 6.27
N PRO A 161 -13.02 14.03 6.38
CA PRO A 161 -12.89 15.31 7.09
C PRO A 161 -13.58 16.48 6.38
N TYR A 162 -14.09 16.28 5.16
CA TYR A 162 -14.80 17.30 4.39
C TYR A 162 -16.32 17.25 4.57
N PHE A 163 -16.84 16.32 5.39
CA PHE A 163 -18.22 16.41 5.87
C PHE A 163 -18.27 17.38 7.06
N HIS A 164 -18.49 18.67 6.76
CA HIS A 164 -19.12 19.53 7.76
C HIS A 164 -20.52 18.97 8.01
N LYS A 165 -20.70 18.33 9.17
CA LYS A 165 -22.04 18.06 9.68
C LYS A 165 -22.71 19.42 9.82
N ALA A 166 -23.67 19.71 8.95
CA ALA A 166 -24.67 20.70 9.27
C ALA A 166 -25.23 20.28 10.64
N LYS A 167 -25.17 21.19 11.62
CA LYS A 167 -25.89 20.99 12.87
C LYS A 167 -27.35 20.88 12.49
N ASP A 168 -27.89 19.67 12.49
CA ASP A 168 -29.32 19.44 12.56
C ASP A 168 -29.79 19.98 13.91
N ARG A 169 -30.05 21.29 13.96
CA ARG A 169 -30.99 21.89 14.89
C ARG A 169 -32.37 21.65 14.30
N ALA A 170 -32.95 20.50 14.61
CA ALA A 170 -34.37 20.27 14.45
C ALA A 170 -34.85 19.54 15.70
N ASN A 171 -35.26 20.36 16.68
CA ASN A 171 -36.31 20.13 17.68
C ASN A 171 -36.09 21.12 18.83
N ALA A 172 -36.20 22.42 18.51
CA ALA A 172 -36.55 23.42 19.50
C ALA A 172 -38.05 23.63 19.36
N ASN A 173 -38.80 23.05 20.29
CA ASN A 173 -40.21 23.31 20.49
C ASN A 173 -40.33 24.69 21.16
N PRO A 174 -40.89 25.73 20.52
CA PRO A 174 -41.04 27.04 21.14
C PRO A 174 -42.43 27.08 21.78
N ASN A 175 -42.57 26.41 22.93
CA ASN A 175 -43.66 26.65 23.89
C ASN A 175 -43.43 25.77 25.13
N ALA A 176 -42.66 26.29 26.08
CA ALA A 176 -42.74 25.88 27.48
C ALA A 176 -42.20 27.04 28.32
N ASP A 177 -43.11 27.92 28.71
CA ASP A 177 -42.90 28.94 29.71
C ASP A 177 -42.58 28.33 31.08
N ASN A 178 -41.64 28.98 31.75
CA ASN A 178 -41.59 29.26 33.19
C ASN A 178 -41.99 28.15 34.18
N LYS A 179 -40.98 27.59 34.87
CA LYS A 179 -40.86 27.76 36.32
C LYS A 179 -39.49 27.34 36.84
N ALA A 180 -38.88 28.26 37.58
CA ALA A 180 -37.75 28.02 38.46
C ALA A 180 -38.22 27.20 39.67
N GLU A 181 -37.40 26.27 40.15
CA GLU A 181 -37.05 26.16 41.57
C GLU A 181 -35.87 25.21 41.80
N LYS A 182 -35.18 25.49 42.90
CA LYS A 182 -33.85 25.05 43.32
C LYS A 182 -33.90 23.73 44.14
N PRO A 183 -32.76 23.19 44.61
CA PRO A 183 -32.51 21.76 44.75
C PRO A 183 -32.69 21.22 46.18
N THR A 184 -32.87 19.90 46.32
CA THR A 184 -32.62 19.22 47.59
C THR A 184 -31.96 17.84 47.40
N GLN A 185 -30.99 17.66 48.29
CA GLN A 185 -30.08 16.61 48.71
C GLN A 185 -30.35 15.10 48.49
N ALA A 186 -29.21 14.42 48.56
CA ALA A 186 -28.87 13.00 48.71
C ALA A 186 -29.69 12.18 49.73
N GLU A 187 -29.80 10.86 49.49
CA GLU A 187 -29.11 9.81 50.29
C GLU A 187 -29.29 8.39 49.69
N THR A 188 -28.23 7.59 49.89
CA THR A 188 -28.09 6.13 50.09
C THR A 188 -29.35 5.26 50.29
N ALA A 189 -29.40 3.92 50.18
CA ALA A 189 -28.57 2.82 49.69
C ALA A 189 -29.34 1.50 50.02
N VAL A 190 -29.12 0.44 49.23
CA VAL A 190 -29.05 -0.99 49.66
C VAL A 190 -30.33 -1.83 49.93
N ARG A 191 -30.20 -3.11 49.49
CA ARG A 191 -30.96 -4.38 49.73
C ARG A 191 -32.24 -4.62 48.91
N SER A 192 -32.65 -5.84 48.53
CA SER A 192 -32.08 -7.18 48.21
C SER A 192 -33.23 -8.18 48.35
N GLY A 193 -33.36 -9.14 47.43
CA GLY A 193 -34.13 -10.38 47.59
C GLY A 193 -35.65 -10.24 47.39
N ALA A 194 -36.41 -11.26 47.01
CA ALA A 194 -36.18 -12.59 46.47
C ALA A 194 -37.54 -13.10 45.95
N ALA A 195 -37.48 -14.15 45.14
CA ALA A 195 -38.51 -15.03 44.58
C ALA A 195 -39.92 -15.09 45.23
N ASP A 196 -40.95 -15.21 44.37
CA ASP A 196 -41.96 -16.30 44.37
C ASP A 196 -42.92 -16.11 43.18
N THR A 197 -42.96 -17.01 42.20
CA THR A 197 -43.73 -18.27 42.05
C THR A 197 -45.26 -18.15 41.93
N ASN A 198 -45.75 -18.79 40.86
CA ASN A 198 -47.00 -19.55 40.72
C ASN A 198 -48.29 -18.95 40.13
N LYS A 199 -48.77 -19.71 39.12
CA LYS A 199 -50.16 -20.07 38.73
C LYS A 199 -51.06 -18.93 38.20
N GLY A 200 -51.71 -19.01 37.03
CA GLY A 200 -52.11 -20.11 36.16
C GLY A 200 -53.64 -20.16 36.08
N ARG A 201 -54.23 -19.98 34.88
CA ARG A 201 -55.45 -20.67 34.37
C ARG A 201 -55.99 -20.07 33.05
N PRO A 202 -56.84 -20.81 32.30
CA PRO A 202 -56.85 -20.87 30.85
C PRO A 202 -58.19 -20.47 30.19
N GLY A 203 -58.23 -20.54 28.86
CA GLY A 203 -59.46 -20.72 28.07
C GLY A 203 -59.72 -19.58 27.08
N ASP A 204 -59.57 -19.82 25.78
CA ASP A 204 -60.72 -20.19 24.95
C ASP A 204 -60.33 -20.49 23.49
N THR A 205 -61.18 -21.31 22.88
CA THR A 205 -60.97 -22.09 21.66
C THR A 205 -61.87 -21.58 20.54
N HIS A 206 -61.50 -21.92 19.29
CA HIS A 206 -62.19 -21.77 17.99
C HIS A 206 -61.75 -20.56 17.14
N GLY A 207 -61.37 -20.71 15.87
CA GLY A 207 -61.32 -21.91 15.01
C GLY A 207 -60.91 -21.55 13.58
N SER A 208 -60.86 -22.59 12.74
CA SER A 208 -60.86 -22.56 11.27
C SER A 208 -59.51 -22.50 10.53
N THR A 209 -58.98 -23.71 10.30
CA THR A 209 -58.51 -24.24 9.00
C THR A 209 -58.12 -23.26 7.89
N LYS A 210 -56.81 -23.20 7.59
CA LYS A 210 -56.28 -23.18 6.23
C LYS A 210 -54.90 -23.85 6.20
N VAL A 211 -54.92 -25.16 6.03
CA VAL A 211 -53.78 -25.98 5.64
C VAL A 211 -53.66 -25.86 4.13
N THR A 212 -52.71 -25.04 3.66
CA THR A 212 -51.93 -25.19 2.41
C THR A 212 -51.18 -23.89 2.15
N ASP A 213 -50.09 -23.63 2.88
CA ASP A 213 -49.10 -22.62 2.46
C ASP A 213 -47.72 -22.83 3.12
N ARG A 214 -47.26 -24.09 3.24
CA ARG A 214 -46.00 -24.42 3.94
C ARG A 214 -44.85 -24.88 3.06
N THR A 215 -44.98 -24.78 1.74
CA THR A 215 -43.92 -25.21 0.80
C THR A 215 -43.30 -24.06 -0.01
N ALA A 216 -43.82 -22.83 0.08
CA ALA A 216 -43.27 -21.68 -0.65
C ALA A 216 -42.24 -20.84 0.13
N GLU A 217 -42.23 -20.89 1.48
CA GLU A 217 -41.30 -20.07 2.29
C GLU A 217 -39.92 -20.72 2.50
N HIS A 218 -39.78 -22.05 2.41
CA HIS A 218 -38.50 -22.71 2.69
C HIS A 218 -37.50 -22.74 1.54
N ILE A 219 -37.89 -22.32 0.33
CA ILE A 219 -37.01 -22.32 -0.85
C ILE A 219 -36.21 -21.00 -0.98
N ARG A 220 -36.63 -19.93 -0.29
CA ARG A 220 -35.92 -18.64 -0.30
C ARG A 220 -34.74 -18.55 0.67
N ASP A 221 -34.76 -19.28 1.78
CA ASP A 221 -33.67 -19.21 2.77
C ASP A 221 -32.41 -19.95 2.32
N SER A 222 -32.54 -21.09 1.63
CA SER A 222 -31.37 -21.87 1.21
C SER A 222 -30.49 -21.15 0.18
N THR A 223 -31.10 -20.38 -0.74
CA THR A 223 -30.37 -19.60 -1.74
C THR A 223 -29.69 -18.37 -1.14
N VAL A 224 -30.34 -17.74 -0.16
CA VAL A 224 -29.78 -16.61 0.59
C VAL A 224 -28.65 -17.08 1.50
N GLU A 225 -28.81 -18.21 2.19
CA GLU A 225 -27.76 -18.85 2.98
C GLU A 225 -26.60 -19.33 2.11
N SER A 226 -26.87 -19.91 0.94
CA SER A 226 -25.83 -20.31 -0.03
C SER A 226 -25.07 -19.10 -0.58
N TYR A 227 -25.78 -18.00 -0.87
CA TYR A 227 -25.16 -16.74 -1.28
C TYR A 227 -24.29 -16.16 -0.17
N PHE A 228 -24.77 -16.13 1.07
CA PHE A 228 -23.99 -15.64 2.21
C PHE A 228 -22.86 -16.59 2.60
N ALA A 229 -23.01 -17.90 2.43
CA ALA A 229 -21.97 -18.91 2.64
C ALA A 229 -20.90 -18.76 1.57
N LEU A 230 -21.26 -18.65 0.28
CA LEU A 230 -20.34 -18.36 -0.81
C LEU A 230 -19.65 -17.02 -0.59
N GLN A 231 -20.40 -15.98 -0.18
CA GLN A 231 -19.84 -14.67 0.12
C GLN A 231 -18.87 -14.73 1.31
N ARG A 232 -19.15 -15.54 2.34
CA ARG A 232 -18.28 -15.75 3.50
C ARG A 232 -17.01 -16.51 3.10
N THR A 233 -17.15 -17.57 2.29
CA THR A 233 -16.04 -18.35 1.74
C THR A 233 -15.17 -17.51 0.80
N LEU A 234 -15.75 -16.62 0.00
CA LEU A 234 -15.02 -15.70 -0.88
C LEU A 234 -14.43 -14.51 -0.13
N SER A 235 -15.04 -14.06 0.97
CA SER A 235 -14.55 -12.90 1.74
C SER A 235 -13.43 -13.23 2.72
N GLY A 236 -13.23 -14.51 3.03
CA GLY A 236 -12.21 -14.99 3.96
C GLY A 236 -12.60 -14.85 5.42
N PRO A 237 -11.71 -15.29 6.33
CA PRO A 237 -11.94 -15.17 7.76
C PRO A 237 -12.03 -13.69 8.13
N ASP A 238 -12.88 -13.36 9.10
CA ASP A 238 -13.10 -11.98 9.47
C ASP A 238 -11.77 -11.35 9.94
N PRO A 239 -11.43 -10.15 9.44
CA PRO A 239 -10.26 -9.44 9.89
C PRO A 239 -10.38 -9.16 11.39
N GLN A 240 -9.34 -9.46 12.16
CA GLN A 240 -9.33 -9.08 13.57
C GLN A 240 -9.10 -7.57 13.68
N PRO A 241 -10.08 -6.78 14.16
CA PRO A 241 -9.87 -5.37 14.41
C PRO A 241 -8.87 -5.22 15.55
N VAL A 242 -7.75 -4.57 15.29
CA VAL A 242 -6.79 -4.20 16.31
C VAL A 242 -6.94 -2.71 16.55
N LEU A 243 -7.19 -2.33 17.80
CA LEU A 243 -7.16 -0.92 18.16
C LEU A 243 -5.69 -0.51 18.29
N GLU A 244 -5.19 0.24 17.32
CA GLU A 244 -3.83 0.76 17.35
C GLU A 244 -3.77 1.89 18.40
N THR A 245 -3.42 1.54 19.64
CA THR A 245 -2.86 2.52 20.57
C THR A 245 -1.35 2.57 20.34
N ALA A 246 -0.96 3.20 19.24
CA ALA A 246 0.42 3.60 19.00
C ALA A 246 0.84 4.57 20.11
N THR A 247 1.52 4.08 21.15
CA THR A 247 2.18 4.93 22.12
C THR A 247 3.64 5.05 21.71
N THR A 248 4.05 6.28 21.45
CA THR A 248 5.47 6.58 21.25
C THR A 248 6.21 6.23 22.53
N GLU A 249 7.16 5.32 22.44
CA GLU A 249 8.00 4.95 23.59
C GLU A 249 8.86 6.16 23.99
N ALA A 250 8.76 6.57 25.25
CA ALA A 250 9.67 7.54 25.84
C ALA A 250 10.82 6.76 26.51
N GLY A 251 11.99 6.79 25.89
CA GLY A 251 13.18 6.09 26.39
C GLY A 251 14.27 5.98 25.33
N TRP A 252 15.49 5.66 25.79
CA TRP A 252 16.62 5.29 24.94
C TRP A 252 17.04 3.84 25.22
N PRO A 253 17.57 3.13 24.21
CA PRO A 253 17.99 1.75 24.42
C PRO A 253 19.22 1.66 25.34
N GLN A 254 19.21 0.71 26.28
CA GLN A 254 20.20 0.63 27.38
C GLN A 254 21.29 -0.42 27.13
N SER A 255 20.98 -1.49 26.40
CA SER A 255 21.90 -2.57 26.09
C SER A 255 22.25 -2.62 24.60
N PHE A 256 23.37 -3.27 24.25
CA PHE A 256 23.71 -3.52 22.85
C PHE A 256 22.61 -4.31 22.12
N GLN A 257 21.99 -5.28 22.81
CA GLN A 257 20.87 -6.04 22.26
C GLN A 257 19.66 -5.15 21.95
N ASP A 258 19.36 -4.17 22.81
CA ASP A 258 18.31 -3.19 22.54
C ASP A 258 18.64 -2.33 21.31
N HIS A 259 19.89 -1.86 21.20
CA HIS A 259 20.36 -1.08 20.04
C HIS A 259 20.24 -1.90 18.75
N ALA A 260 20.63 -3.17 18.78
CA ALA A 260 20.50 -4.11 17.66
C ALA A 260 19.03 -4.31 17.24
N CYS A 261 18.13 -4.51 18.19
CA CYS A 261 16.70 -4.64 17.89
C CYS A 261 16.11 -3.36 17.30
N TRP A 262 16.49 -2.19 17.84
CA TRP A 262 16.06 -0.89 17.32
C TRP A 262 16.57 -0.65 15.89
N ALA A 263 17.84 -0.97 15.63
CA ALA A 263 18.42 -0.87 14.30
C ALA A 263 17.71 -1.77 13.29
N LEU A 264 17.45 -3.03 13.66
CA LEU A 264 16.75 -3.99 12.79
C LEU A 264 15.31 -3.54 12.49
N GLU A 265 14.60 -3.03 13.49
CA GLU A 265 13.26 -2.48 13.31
C GLU A 265 13.24 -1.22 12.44
N LEU A 266 14.25 -0.35 12.58
CA LEU A 266 14.41 0.85 11.76
C LEU A 266 14.70 0.50 10.30
N GLU A 267 15.57 -0.47 10.08
CA GLU A 267 15.90 -0.99 8.75
C GLU A 267 14.64 -1.58 8.08
N LEU A 268 13.87 -2.37 8.82
CA LEU A 268 12.66 -3.03 8.32
C LEU A 268 11.38 -2.17 8.41
N SER A 269 11.47 -0.93 8.88
CA SER A 269 10.31 -0.05 9.15
C SER A 269 9.40 0.22 7.95
N MET A 270 9.87 -0.06 6.73
CA MET A 270 9.11 0.09 5.48
C MET A 270 7.87 -0.79 5.36
N ARG A 271 7.90 -1.98 5.99
CA ARG A 271 6.75 -2.90 5.97
C ARG A 271 5.54 -2.34 6.69
N GLY A 272 5.74 -1.28 7.49
CA GLY A 272 4.78 -0.72 8.42
C GLY A 272 4.73 -1.50 9.73
N VAL A 273 4.25 -0.83 10.79
CA VAL A 273 4.39 -1.20 12.21
C VAL A 273 5.84 -1.12 12.70
N GLY A 274 6.11 -0.14 13.58
CA GLY A 274 7.44 0.22 14.06
C GLY A 274 7.61 1.75 14.11
N PHE A 275 8.84 2.24 13.90
CA PHE A 275 9.19 3.66 14.07
C PHE A 275 8.31 4.63 13.27
N THR A 276 7.85 5.69 13.92
CA THR A 276 7.26 6.84 13.24
C THR A 276 8.31 7.92 13.05
N TRP A 277 8.36 8.47 11.84
CA TRP A 277 9.03 9.75 11.64
C TRP A 277 8.11 10.92 11.29
N THR A 278 6.86 10.87 11.74
CA THR A 278 5.91 11.95 11.55
C THR A 278 5.20 12.29 12.87
N THR A 279 5.20 13.58 13.23
CA THR A 279 4.13 14.24 14.03
C THR A 279 3.14 15.00 13.15
N ALA A 280 3.31 15.03 11.82
CA ALA A 280 2.37 15.64 10.89
C ALA A 280 1.74 14.58 9.97
N ASP A 281 0.67 13.99 10.48
CA ASP A 281 -0.41 13.27 9.82
C ASP A 281 -0.28 12.98 8.30
N VAL A 282 0.05 11.73 7.95
CA VAL A 282 -0.44 11.08 6.71
C VAL A 282 -1.33 9.91 7.09
N ARG A 283 -2.31 10.21 7.96
CA ARG A 283 -3.38 9.36 8.50
C ARG A 283 -3.05 7.88 8.48
N HIS A 284 -2.17 7.49 9.39
CA HIS A 284 -2.32 6.21 10.05
C HIS A 284 -3.69 6.28 10.73
N THR A 285 -4.70 5.69 10.09
CA THR A 285 -5.96 5.48 10.77
C THR A 285 -5.60 4.66 12.02
N ARG A 286 -5.91 5.12 13.24
CA ARG A 286 -5.72 4.31 14.48
C ARG A 286 -6.51 2.99 14.46
N LYS A 287 -7.29 2.78 13.39
CA LYS A 287 -8.02 1.56 13.05
C LYS A 287 -7.22 0.80 11.99
N THR A 288 -6.12 0.17 12.38
CA THR A 288 -5.45 -0.79 11.49
C THR A 288 -5.89 -2.20 11.83
N TRP A 289 -6.34 -2.97 10.84
CA TRP A 289 -6.45 -4.42 10.98
C TRP A 289 -5.10 -5.09 10.72
N LEU A 290 -4.81 -6.18 11.42
CA LEU A 290 -3.66 -7.03 11.11
C LEU A 290 -4.18 -8.33 10.50
N PRO A 291 -3.89 -8.61 9.21
CA PRO A 291 -4.27 -9.88 8.62
C PRO A 291 -3.55 -11.02 9.35
N THR A 292 -4.33 -11.96 9.90
CA THR A 292 -3.81 -13.20 10.50
C THR A 292 -3.15 -14.07 9.42
N VAL A 293 -2.37 -15.07 9.83
CA VAL A 293 -1.81 -16.06 8.90
C VAL A 293 -2.92 -16.72 8.09
N SER A 294 -4.03 -17.10 8.73
CA SER A 294 -5.20 -17.67 8.05
C SER A 294 -5.78 -16.72 6.99
N ASN A 295 -5.94 -15.43 7.31
CA ASN A 295 -6.45 -14.43 6.36
C ASN A 295 -5.51 -14.26 5.16
N ARG A 296 -4.19 -14.33 5.38
CA ARG A 296 -3.20 -14.24 4.31
C ARG A 296 -3.19 -15.46 3.43
N VAL A 297 -3.22 -16.66 4.02
CA VAL A 297 -3.32 -17.92 3.26
C VAL A 297 -4.60 -17.94 2.42
N HIS A 298 -5.73 -17.58 3.03
CA HIS A 298 -7.00 -17.45 2.31
C HIS A 298 -6.91 -16.45 1.15
N SER A 299 -6.42 -15.24 1.42
CA SER A 299 -6.24 -14.20 0.39
C SER A 299 -5.32 -14.66 -0.73
N ILE A 300 -4.22 -15.37 -0.41
CA ILE A 300 -3.32 -15.96 -1.40
C ILE A 300 -4.08 -16.93 -2.30
N LEU A 301 -4.81 -17.89 -1.72
CA LEU A 301 -5.48 -18.94 -2.47
C LEU A 301 -6.69 -18.46 -3.28
N VAL A 302 -7.49 -17.53 -2.72
CA VAL A 302 -8.80 -17.15 -3.27
C VAL A 302 -8.75 -15.85 -4.08
N HIS A 303 -7.75 -14.99 -3.85
CA HIS A 303 -7.66 -13.71 -4.55
C HIS A 303 -6.37 -13.56 -5.34
N VAL A 304 -5.21 -13.74 -4.69
CA VAL A 304 -3.92 -13.40 -5.29
C VAL A 304 -3.54 -14.39 -6.39
N LEU A 305 -3.57 -15.70 -6.10
CA LEU A 305 -3.19 -16.73 -7.08
C LEU A 305 -4.12 -16.75 -8.30
N PRO A 306 -5.46 -16.69 -8.18
CA PRO A 306 -6.32 -16.62 -9.36
C PRO A 306 -6.02 -15.40 -10.23
N VAL A 307 -5.81 -14.21 -9.63
CA VAL A 307 -5.45 -13.00 -10.38
C VAL A 307 -4.08 -13.14 -11.05
N LEU A 308 -3.08 -13.71 -10.37
CA LEU A 308 -1.76 -13.99 -10.95
C LEU A 308 -1.86 -14.95 -12.14
N LEU A 309 -2.59 -16.05 -12.01
CA LEU A 309 -2.73 -17.05 -13.07
C LEU A 309 -3.45 -16.49 -14.29
N VAL A 310 -4.56 -15.76 -14.09
CA VAL A 310 -5.31 -15.14 -15.20
C VAL A 310 -4.47 -14.06 -15.87
N SER A 311 -3.82 -13.19 -15.10
CA SER A 311 -2.97 -12.14 -15.67
C SER A 311 -1.76 -12.71 -16.40
N TRP A 312 -1.07 -13.70 -15.83
CA TRP A 312 0.02 -14.43 -16.48
C TRP A 312 -0.45 -15.10 -17.76
N PHE A 313 -1.60 -15.79 -17.76
CA PHE A 313 -2.15 -16.43 -18.95
C PHE A 313 -2.41 -15.39 -20.05
N VAL A 314 -3.02 -14.25 -19.72
CA VAL A 314 -3.26 -13.15 -20.66
C VAL A 314 -1.93 -12.61 -21.22
N ILE A 315 -0.96 -12.31 -20.35
CA ILE A 315 0.36 -11.78 -20.72
C ILE A 315 1.08 -12.77 -21.65
N ARG A 316 1.11 -14.05 -21.28
CA ARG A 316 1.74 -15.12 -22.06
C ARG A 316 1.09 -15.30 -23.42
N ASN A 317 -0.23 -15.34 -23.49
CA ASN A 317 -0.94 -15.47 -24.77
C ASN A 317 -0.66 -14.28 -25.69
N ILE A 318 -0.68 -13.05 -25.16
CA ILE A 318 -0.35 -11.86 -25.96
C ILE A 318 1.11 -11.92 -26.42
N TYR A 319 2.04 -12.28 -25.52
CA TYR A 319 3.45 -12.38 -25.87
C TYR A 319 3.70 -13.42 -26.97
N VAL A 320 3.21 -14.66 -26.79
CA VAL A 320 3.40 -15.75 -27.76
C VAL A 320 2.74 -15.44 -29.10
N ARG A 321 1.57 -14.79 -29.10
CA ARG A 321 0.83 -14.54 -30.35
C ARG A 321 1.37 -13.35 -31.13
N TYR A 322 1.90 -12.32 -30.46
CA TYR A 322 2.22 -11.05 -31.11
C TYR A 322 3.69 -10.64 -31.02
N LEU A 323 4.42 -11.06 -29.98
CA LEU A 323 5.74 -10.51 -29.64
C LEU A 323 6.88 -11.52 -29.78
N VAL A 324 6.64 -12.83 -29.61
CA VAL A 324 7.70 -13.85 -29.59
C VAL A 324 8.53 -13.91 -30.89
N GLN A 325 7.89 -13.66 -32.03
CA GLN A 325 8.56 -13.64 -33.34
C GLN A 325 9.61 -12.52 -33.48
N PHE A 326 9.61 -11.56 -32.55
CA PHE A 326 10.55 -10.44 -32.51
C PHE A 326 11.57 -10.57 -31.37
N ALA A 327 11.60 -11.70 -30.66
CA ALA A 327 12.40 -11.90 -29.45
C ALA A 327 13.93 -11.88 -29.70
N ASP A 328 14.35 -12.11 -30.94
CA ASP A 328 15.75 -12.18 -31.36
C ASP A 328 16.19 -10.95 -32.19
N LEU A 329 15.34 -9.91 -32.27
CA LEU A 329 15.72 -8.68 -32.96
C LEU A 329 16.91 -8.01 -32.26
N PRO A 330 17.95 -7.58 -33.00
CA PRO A 330 19.06 -6.84 -32.43
C PRO A 330 18.61 -5.54 -31.78
N TRP A 331 19.04 -5.31 -30.55
CA TRP A 331 18.75 -4.09 -29.78
C TRP A 331 19.27 -2.82 -30.46
N ASP A 332 20.45 -2.92 -31.09
CA ASP A 332 21.17 -1.81 -31.75
C ASP A 332 20.83 -1.65 -33.24
N SER A 333 19.81 -2.33 -33.75
CA SER A 333 19.39 -2.10 -35.13
C SER A 333 18.98 -0.62 -35.29
N GLU A 334 19.67 0.10 -36.19
CA GLU A 334 19.44 1.53 -36.50
C GLU A 334 17.98 1.85 -36.87
N HIS A 335 17.20 0.81 -37.15
CA HIS A 335 15.77 0.90 -37.42
C HIS A 335 15.03 0.70 -36.10
N GLY A 336 14.36 1.74 -35.61
CA GLY A 336 13.58 1.77 -34.35
C GLY A 336 12.47 0.71 -34.18
N GLN A 337 12.41 -0.32 -35.01
CA GLN A 337 11.46 -1.42 -35.01
C GLN A 337 11.48 -2.28 -33.74
N SER A 338 12.65 -2.49 -33.10
CA SER A 338 12.73 -3.20 -31.81
C SER A 338 12.22 -2.35 -30.63
N ARG A 339 12.21 -1.01 -30.79
CA ARG A 339 11.88 -0.05 -29.73
C ARG A 339 10.39 0.26 -29.63
N GLU A 340 9.61 0.02 -30.69
CA GLU A 340 8.20 0.42 -30.81
C GLU A 340 7.22 -0.76 -30.95
N LEU A 341 7.65 -1.99 -30.64
CA LEU A 341 6.85 -3.22 -30.74
C LEU A 341 5.45 -3.12 -30.11
N PHE A 342 5.31 -2.37 -29.01
CA PHE A 342 4.02 -2.19 -28.34
C PHE A 342 3.00 -1.45 -29.19
N ASP A 343 3.40 -0.39 -29.89
CA ASP A 343 2.48 0.42 -30.71
C ASP A 343 2.33 -0.18 -32.11
N ASP A 344 3.41 -0.71 -32.68
CA ASP A 344 3.43 -1.23 -34.05
C ASP A 344 2.73 -2.59 -34.21
N ARG A 345 2.80 -3.44 -33.18
CA ARG A 345 2.38 -4.86 -33.30
C ARG A 345 1.09 -5.18 -32.56
N LEU A 346 0.72 -4.38 -31.57
CA LEU A 346 -0.45 -4.64 -30.74
C LEU A 346 -1.59 -3.70 -31.13
N PRO A 347 -2.75 -4.22 -31.58
CA PRO A 347 -3.95 -3.40 -31.73
C PRO A 347 -4.37 -2.77 -30.38
N LEU A 348 -5.04 -1.62 -30.41
CA LEU A 348 -5.42 -0.89 -29.19
C LEU A 348 -6.15 -1.76 -28.14
N PRO A 349 -7.12 -2.62 -28.48
CA PRO A 349 -7.73 -3.51 -27.49
C PRO A 349 -6.71 -4.41 -26.80
N ILE A 350 -5.77 -4.99 -27.57
CA ILE A 350 -4.70 -5.85 -27.04
C ILE A 350 -3.72 -5.05 -26.18
N GLN A 351 -3.41 -3.80 -26.55
CA GLN A 351 -2.59 -2.91 -25.72
C GLN A 351 -3.25 -2.65 -24.36
N LEU A 352 -4.55 -2.37 -24.34
CA LEU A 352 -5.31 -2.15 -23.11
C LEU A 352 -5.41 -3.41 -22.27
N THR A 353 -5.65 -4.57 -22.91
CA THR A 353 -5.67 -5.88 -22.24
C THR A 353 -4.31 -6.24 -21.64
N LEU A 354 -3.21 -6.04 -22.38
CA LEU A 354 -1.85 -6.25 -21.87
C LEU A 354 -1.55 -5.31 -20.71
N THR A 355 -1.91 -4.03 -20.83
CA THR A 355 -1.72 -3.02 -19.77
C THR A 355 -2.49 -3.40 -18.50
N GLY A 356 -3.75 -3.79 -18.63
CA GLY A 356 -4.57 -4.25 -17.52
C GLY A 356 -4.03 -5.54 -16.90
N GLY A 357 -3.60 -6.50 -17.73
CA GLY A 357 -2.97 -7.74 -17.31
C GLY A 357 -1.69 -7.50 -16.50
N LEU A 358 -0.79 -6.63 -16.99
CA LEU A 358 0.44 -6.26 -16.30
C LEU A 358 0.16 -5.54 -14.98
N GLY A 359 -0.79 -4.60 -14.96
CA GLY A 359 -1.19 -3.92 -13.73
C GLY A 359 -1.75 -4.88 -12.67
N ALA A 360 -2.62 -5.80 -13.07
CA ALA A 360 -3.18 -6.82 -12.19
C ALA A 360 -2.11 -7.80 -11.69
N PHE A 361 -1.21 -8.25 -12.58
CA PHE A 361 -0.08 -9.09 -12.23
C PHE A 361 0.80 -8.43 -11.18
N LEU A 362 1.17 -7.15 -11.39
CA LEU A 362 2.03 -6.40 -10.47
C LEU A 362 1.40 -6.24 -9.08
N MET A 363 0.12 -5.86 -9.02
CA MET A 363 -0.60 -5.77 -7.74
C MET A 363 -0.63 -7.10 -7.00
N ALA A 364 -0.92 -8.19 -7.71
CA ALA A 364 -1.01 -9.51 -7.12
C ALA A 364 0.37 -10.04 -6.71
N ALA A 365 1.42 -9.80 -7.50
CA ALA A 365 2.80 -10.19 -7.18
C ALA A 365 3.31 -9.50 -5.91
N PHE A 366 3.08 -8.19 -5.77
CA PHE A 366 3.40 -7.47 -4.54
C PHE A 366 2.59 -8.00 -3.34
N SER A 367 1.31 -8.31 -3.54
CA SER A 367 0.46 -8.90 -2.49
C SER A 367 0.98 -10.25 -2.03
N LEU A 368 1.39 -11.10 -2.98
CA LEU A 368 1.95 -12.43 -2.72
C LEU A 368 3.23 -12.31 -1.91
N GLY A 369 4.21 -11.54 -2.42
CA GLY A 369 5.49 -11.35 -1.74
C GLY A 369 5.31 -10.83 -0.32
N HIS A 370 4.55 -9.74 -0.14
CA HIS A 370 4.28 -9.15 1.18
C HIS A 370 3.58 -10.13 2.14
N SER A 371 2.63 -10.92 1.63
CA SER A 371 1.91 -11.89 2.46
C SER A 371 2.76 -13.10 2.83
N LEU A 372 3.60 -13.59 1.92
CA LEU A 372 4.55 -14.67 2.20
C LEU A 372 5.56 -14.26 3.26
N PHE A 373 6.18 -13.08 3.12
CA PHE A 373 7.09 -12.55 4.15
C PHE A 373 6.40 -12.41 5.51
N ALA A 374 5.17 -11.89 5.53
CA ALA A 374 4.40 -11.77 6.77
C ALA A 374 4.07 -13.14 7.41
N ILE A 375 3.81 -14.17 6.61
CA ILE A 375 3.58 -15.54 7.11
C ILE A 375 4.87 -16.11 7.70
N VAL A 376 6.00 -16.00 6.98
CA VAL A 376 7.30 -16.50 7.42
C VAL A 376 7.74 -15.86 8.74
N LEU A 377 7.48 -14.57 8.91
CA LEU A 377 7.87 -13.82 10.11
C LEU A 377 6.84 -13.89 11.24
N SER A 378 5.65 -14.46 10.99
CA SER A 378 4.59 -14.59 12.01
C SER A 378 4.99 -15.34 13.29
N PRO A 379 5.86 -16.39 13.26
CA PRO A 379 6.29 -17.08 14.48
C PRO A 379 7.12 -16.21 15.43
N LEU A 380 7.63 -15.06 14.97
CA LEU A 380 8.39 -14.13 15.80
C LEU A 380 7.48 -13.32 16.75
N ALA A 381 6.15 -13.45 16.66
CA ALA A 381 5.23 -12.73 17.54
C ALA A 381 5.51 -13.05 19.03
N PRO A 382 5.49 -12.05 19.93
CA PRO A 382 5.04 -10.67 19.74
C PRO A 382 6.15 -9.68 19.34
N SER A 383 7.28 -10.13 18.78
CA SER A 383 8.32 -9.24 18.25
C SER A 383 7.74 -8.31 17.19
N PRO A 384 8.12 -7.01 17.18
CA PRO A 384 7.77 -6.08 16.12
C PRO A 384 8.05 -6.64 14.72
N LEU A 385 9.01 -7.56 14.55
CA LEU A 385 9.36 -8.25 13.30
C LEU A 385 8.22 -9.10 12.70
N ALA A 386 7.27 -9.57 13.50
CA ALA A 386 6.13 -10.36 13.03
C ALA A 386 4.99 -9.51 12.43
N PHE A 387 5.05 -8.17 12.57
CA PHE A 387 3.92 -7.30 12.25
C PHE A 387 3.99 -6.72 10.85
N PHE A 388 3.07 -7.13 9.99
CA PHE A 388 2.96 -6.59 8.63
C PHE A 388 1.56 -6.00 8.44
N PRO A 389 1.38 -4.68 8.42
CA PRO A 389 0.11 -4.11 8.06
C PRO A 389 -0.27 -4.49 6.62
N PRO A 390 -1.55 -4.33 6.27
CA PRO A 390 -2.02 -4.54 4.92
C PRO A 390 -1.26 -3.64 3.94
N LEU A 391 -0.81 -4.24 2.84
CA LEU A 391 -0.13 -3.53 1.78
C LEU A 391 -1.06 -2.50 1.09
N TYR A 392 -2.32 -2.90 0.91
CA TYR A 392 -3.41 -2.12 0.34
C TYR A 392 -4.42 -1.78 1.44
N SER A 393 -4.79 -0.51 1.53
CA SER A 393 -5.70 -0.04 2.58
C SER A 393 -7.17 -0.04 2.18
N THR A 394 -7.48 -0.23 0.89
CA THR A 394 -8.84 -0.26 0.35
C THR A 394 -8.91 -1.27 -0.78
N ARG A 395 -10.06 -1.94 -0.93
CA ARG A 395 -10.29 -2.87 -2.05
C ARG A 395 -10.36 -2.09 -3.35
N VAL A 396 -9.84 -2.66 -4.43
CA VAL A 396 -9.79 -2.00 -5.74
C VAL A 396 -11.18 -1.58 -6.23
N TRP A 397 -12.21 -2.39 -5.96
CA TRP A 397 -13.59 -2.10 -6.35
C TRP A 397 -14.23 -0.93 -5.58
N ASP A 398 -13.69 -0.57 -4.41
CA ASP A 398 -14.17 0.55 -3.60
C ASP A 398 -13.51 1.89 -4.00
N ILE A 399 -12.62 1.86 -4.99
CA ILE A 399 -11.95 3.04 -5.52
C ILE A 399 -12.87 3.76 -6.49
N THR A 400 -13.05 5.06 -6.28
CA THR A 400 -13.96 5.92 -7.04
C THR A 400 -13.26 7.15 -7.59
N SER A 401 -11.93 7.20 -7.58
CA SER A 401 -11.16 8.37 -8.02
C SER A 401 -9.69 7.99 -8.23
N VAL A 402 -9.00 8.70 -9.12
CA VAL A 402 -7.56 8.56 -9.36
C VAL A 402 -6.78 8.89 -8.09
N ARG A 403 -7.17 9.95 -7.37
CA ARG A 403 -6.57 10.29 -6.06
C ARG A 403 -6.72 9.15 -5.07
N LYS A 404 -7.91 8.55 -4.97
CA LYS A 404 -8.20 7.45 -4.04
C LYS A 404 -7.37 6.20 -4.40
N PHE A 405 -7.18 5.92 -5.69
CA PHE A 405 -6.31 4.85 -6.15
C PHE A 405 -4.89 5.01 -5.61
N TRP A 406 -4.24 6.14 -5.89
CA TRP A 406 -2.85 6.36 -5.49
C TRP A 406 -2.66 6.56 -3.97
N SER A 407 -3.70 6.99 -3.27
CA SER A 407 -3.63 7.20 -1.81
C SER A 407 -3.88 5.92 -1.00
N TYR A 408 -4.78 5.05 -1.48
CA TYR A 408 -5.30 3.93 -0.68
C TYR A 408 -5.34 2.58 -1.40
N GLY A 409 -5.46 2.60 -2.73
CA GLY A 409 -5.58 1.42 -3.57
C GLY A 409 -4.24 0.84 -4.04
N TRP A 410 -3.19 1.66 -4.08
CA TRP A 410 -1.82 1.24 -4.40
C TRP A 410 -0.99 0.99 -3.13
N HIS A 411 0.14 0.29 -3.27
CA HIS A 411 0.97 -0.11 -2.14
C HIS A 411 1.57 1.10 -1.39
N ARG A 412 1.80 0.96 -0.08
CA ARG A 412 2.39 2.03 0.77
C ARG A 412 3.89 1.93 1.03
N LEU A 413 4.58 0.92 0.49
CA LEU A 413 6.00 0.62 0.79
C LEU A 413 6.95 1.82 0.62
N PHE A 414 6.70 2.67 -0.39
CA PHE A 414 7.56 3.81 -0.71
C PHE A 414 6.97 5.17 -0.30
N ALA A 415 5.89 5.18 0.50
CA ALA A 415 5.18 6.41 0.84
C ALA A 415 6.09 7.47 1.49
N ARG A 416 7.00 7.05 2.37
CA ARG A 416 7.94 7.96 3.03
C ARG A 416 8.93 8.61 2.05
N LEU A 417 9.46 7.84 1.10
CA LEU A 417 10.37 8.39 0.09
C LEU A 417 9.67 9.47 -0.72
N PHE A 418 8.47 9.19 -1.23
CA PHE A 418 7.73 10.18 -2.02
C PHE A 418 7.31 11.39 -1.19
N LEU A 419 7.10 11.22 0.11
CA LEU A 419 6.83 12.32 1.02
C LEU A 419 8.04 13.24 1.17
N VAL A 420 9.21 12.69 1.50
CA VAL A 420 10.44 13.45 1.77
C VAL A 420 10.99 14.10 0.50
N TYR A 421 11.04 13.35 -0.61
CA TYR A 421 11.71 13.78 -1.84
C TYR A 421 10.75 14.32 -2.91
N GLY A 422 9.44 14.22 -2.70
CA GLY A 422 8.43 14.69 -3.66
C GLY A 422 7.45 15.68 -3.04
N VAL A 423 6.68 15.23 -2.06
CA VAL A 423 5.59 16.02 -1.45
C VAL A 423 6.11 17.26 -0.75
N TRP A 424 7.13 17.15 0.10
CA TRP A 424 7.68 18.31 0.82
C TRP A 424 8.33 19.34 -0.11
N PRO A 425 9.23 18.98 -1.04
CA PRO A 425 9.77 19.94 -2.00
C PRO A 425 8.68 20.53 -2.91
N GLY A 426 7.70 19.74 -3.32
CA GLY A 426 6.58 20.19 -4.14
C GLY A 426 5.67 21.18 -3.41
N GLU A 427 5.35 20.91 -2.14
CA GLU A 427 4.66 21.85 -1.24
C GLU A 427 5.43 23.17 -1.12
N TRP A 428 6.73 23.09 -0.83
CA TRP A 428 7.58 24.26 -0.73
C TRP A 428 7.61 25.07 -2.02
N ALA A 429 7.73 24.41 -3.18
CA ALA A 429 7.75 25.07 -4.48
C ALA A 429 6.42 25.77 -4.77
N GLU A 430 5.27 25.11 -4.56
CA GLU A 430 3.96 25.75 -4.73
C GLU A 430 3.82 26.97 -3.83
N ARG A 431 4.16 26.86 -2.54
CA ARG A 431 4.09 27.98 -1.60
C ARG A 431 4.96 29.14 -2.06
N LYS A 432 6.19 28.85 -2.49
CA LYS A 432 7.13 29.86 -2.98
C LYS A 432 6.64 30.58 -4.24
N PHE A 433 6.04 29.86 -5.20
CA PHE A 433 5.56 30.47 -6.45
C PHE A 433 4.21 31.17 -6.32
N THR A 434 3.35 30.71 -5.40
CA THR A 434 1.99 31.26 -5.25
C THR A 434 1.85 32.26 -4.10
N GLY A 435 2.87 32.39 -3.25
CA GLY A 435 2.84 33.24 -2.06
C GLY A 435 1.95 32.70 -0.94
N LYS A 436 1.54 31.43 -1.00
CA LYS A 436 0.67 30.80 -0.01
C LYS A 436 1.35 30.70 1.37
N ARG A 437 0.61 31.09 2.40
CA ARG A 437 1.00 31.00 3.82
C ARG A 437 0.92 29.58 4.35
N ASP A 438 1.63 29.28 5.43
CA ASP A 438 1.73 27.91 6.02
C ASP A 438 0.38 27.25 6.30
N ASP A 439 -0.64 28.03 6.66
CA ASP A 439 -2.01 27.60 6.93
C ASP A 439 -2.84 27.31 5.67
N GLU A 440 -2.39 27.75 4.50
CA GLU A 440 -3.08 27.53 3.23
C GLU A 440 -2.71 26.19 2.59
N PRO A 441 -3.67 25.52 1.90
CA PRO A 441 -3.42 24.24 1.27
C PRO A 441 -2.56 24.38 0.00
N ALA A 442 -1.44 23.67 -0.01
CA ALA A 442 -0.53 23.49 -1.16
C ALA A 442 -0.73 22.11 -1.82
N ASP A 443 -1.96 21.78 -2.21
CA ASP A 443 -2.31 20.44 -2.70
C ASP A 443 -1.74 20.11 -4.08
N VAL A 444 -1.49 21.11 -4.93
CA VAL A 444 -1.06 20.91 -6.31
C VAL A 444 0.41 20.48 -6.33
N GLY A 445 1.26 21.25 -5.66
CA GLY A 445 2.67 20.98 -5.48
C GLY A 445 2.91 19.67 -4.75
N LYS A 446 2.13 19.36 -3.70
CA LYS A 446 2.19 18.06 -3.01
C LYS A 446 1.98 16.89 -3.97
N VAL A 447 0.91 16.95 -4.76
CA VAL A 447 0.57 15.89 -5.72
C VAL A 447 1.64 15.81 -6.81
N LEU A 448 1.93 16.92 -7.50
CA LEU A 448 2.88 16.92 -8.61
C LEU A 448 4.29 16.52 -8.17
N GLY A 449 4.75 16.99 -7.01
CA GLY A 449 6.03 16.61 -6.43
C GLY A 449 6.11 15.13 -6.10
N GLY A 450 5.06 14.56 -5.50
CA GLY A 450 4.98 13.11 -5.24
C GLY A 450 5.06 12.27 -6.52
N PHE A 451 4.31 12.66 -7.56
CA PHE A 451 4.33 11.96 -8.85
C PHE A 451 5.64 12.16 -9.63
N LEU A 452 6.28 13.33 -9.53
CA LEU A 452 7.57 13.60 -10.17
C LEU A 452 8.69 12.76 -9.52
N SER A 453 8.68 12.65 -8.19
CA SER A 453 9.60 11.76 -7.47
C SER A 453 9.38 10.30 -7.88
N SER A 454 8.12 9.87 -8.00
CA SER A 454 7.78 8.53 -8.50
C SER A 454 8.24 8.30 -9.94
N ALA A 455 8.00 9.26 -10.83
CA ALA A 455 8.45 9.27 -12.22
C ALA A 455 9.96 9.05 -12.32
N PHE A 456 10.74 9.78 -11.51
CA PHE A 456 12.19 9.67 -11.49
C PHE A 456 12.65 8.28 -11.03
N VAL A 457 12.13 7.80 -9.90
CA VAL A 457 12.54 6.51 -9.30
C VAL A 457 12.27 5.34 -10.25
N HIS A 458 11.10 5.31 -10.90
CA HIS A 458 10.78 4.25 -11.84
C HIS A 458 11.62 4.39 -13.11
N SER A 459 11.68 5.59 -13.72
CA SER A 459 12.44 5.79 -14.97
C SER A 459 13.94 5.48 -14.81
N PHE A 460 14.50 5.75 -13.63
CA PHE A 460 15.86 5.35 -13.30
C PHE A 460 16.00 3.82 -13.14
N SER A 461 14.98 3.14 -12.63
CA SER A 461 14.99 1.68 -12.47
C SER A 461 14.88 0.96 -13.81
N VAL A 462 13.97 1.40 -14.68
CA VAL A 462 13.84 0.82 -16.03
C VAL A 462 15.06 1.12 -16.90
N ARG A 463 15.80 2.21 -16.62
CA ARG A 463 17.08 2.49 -17.27
C ARG A 463 18.09 1.37 -17.09
N GLY A 464 18.05 0.69 -15.95
CA GLY A 464 18.92 -0.44 -15.64
C GLY A 464 18.77 -1.63 -16.59
N VAL A 465 17.61 -1.75 -17.24
CA VAL A 465 17.26 -2.86 -18.16
C VAL A 465 17.09 -2.40 -19.62
N LEU A 466 17.37 -1.12 -19.91
CA LEU A 466 17.25 -0.51 -21.24
C LEU A 466 18.61 0.04 -21.73
N GLY A 467 19.71 -0.60 -21.36
CA GLY A 467 21.05 -0.21 -21.81
C GLY A 467 21.52 1.14 -21.30
N GLY A 468 20.94 1.66 -20.21
CA GLY A 468 21.30 2.97 -19.68
C GLY A 468 20.69 4.17 -20.45
N ASP A 469 19.84 3.94 -21.45
CA ASP A 469 19.29 4.98 -22.32
C ASP A 469 18.09 5.71 -21.68
N TRP A 470 18.26 7.01 -21.43
CA TRP A 470 17.22 7.89 -20.89
C TRP A 470 16.09 8.19 -21.88
N GLY A 471 16.35 8.21 -23.19
CA GLY A 471 15.30 8.44 -24.18
C GLY A 471 14.26 7.33 -24.15
N SER A 472 14.75 6.10 -23.99
CA SER A 472 13.95 4.88 -23.90
C SER A 472 13.15 4.74 -22.60
N THR A 473 13.52 5.45 -21.53
CA THR A 473 12.89 5.31 -20.19
C THR A 473 11.76 6.32 -19.93
N THR A 474 11.49 7.21 -20.88
CA THR A 474 10.49 8.28 -20.73
C THR A 474 9.04 7.79 -20.55
N GLY A 475 8.74 6.53 -20.86
CA GLY A 475 7.40 5.96 -20.73
C GLY A 475 6.87 6.00 -19.30
N GLU A 476 7.69 5.60 -18.33
CA GLU A 476 7.30 5.59 -16.92
C GLU A 476 7.16 7.02 -16.37
N ALA A 477 8.06 7.92 -16.76
CA ALA A 477 7.92 9.34 -16.44
C ALA A 477 6.61 9.94 -16.95
N LYS A 478 6.25 9.67 -18.22
CA LYS A 478 4.98 10.10 -18.82
C LYS A 478 3.78 9.52 -18.06
N PHE A 479 3.82 8.24 -17.69
CA PHE A 479 2.76 7.60 -16.92
C PHE A 479 2.50 8.33 -15.60
N PHE A 480 3.52 8.52 -14.77
CA PHE A 480 3.35 9.18 -13.47
C PHE A 480 3.01 10.67 -13.60
N ALA A 481 3.63 11.39 -14.53
CA ALA A 481 3.32 12.80 -14.77
C ALA A 481 1.84 13.01 -15.16
N LEU A 482 1.33 12.20 -16.10
CA LEU A 482 -0.07 12.27 -16.53
C LEU A 482 -1.03 11.89 -15.40
N ASN A 483 -0.68 10.93 -14.53
CA ASN A 483 -1.48 10.60 -13.36
C ASN A 483 -1.51 11.75 -12.33
N GLY A 484 -0.38 12.41 -12.08
CA GLY A 484 -0.33 13.59 -11.22
C GLY A 484 -1.23 14.72 -11.73
N ILE A 485 -1.16 15.01 -13.03
CA ILE A 485 -2.04 15.97 -13.69
C ILE A 485 -3.51 15.54 -13.56
N ALA A 486 -3.81 14.26 -13.82
CA ALA A 486 -5.17 13.73 -13.71
C ALA A 486 -5.75 13.88 -12.29
N VAL A 487 -4.95 13.71 -11.23
CA VAL A 487 -5.37 13.93 -9.83
C VAL A 487 -5.69 15.40 -9.55
N VAL A 488 -4.91 16.33 -10.12
CA VAL A 488 -5.16 17.77 -9.97
C VAL A 488 -6.42 18.18 -10.73
N LEU A 489 -6.56 17.74 -11.98
CA LEU A 489 -7.73 18.00 -12.83
C LEU A 489 -9.00 17.38 -12.23
N GLU A 490 -8.95 16.14 -11.76
CA GLU A 490 -10.06 15.48 -11.05
C GLU A 490 -10.52 16.33 -9.86
N GLY A 491 -9.58 16.81 -9.05
CA GLY A 491 -9.89 17.67 -7.91
C GLY A 491 -10.53 19.00 -8.31
N ALA A 492 -10.05 19.63 -9.38
CA ALA A 492 -10.61 20.88 -9.90
C ALA A 492 -12.03 20.69 -10.45
N VAL A 493 -12.25 19.66 -11.26
CA VAL A 493 -13.56 19.33 -11.84
C VAL A 493 -14.55 18.95 -10.73
N ALA A 494 -14.14 18.11 -9.78
CA ALA A 494 -15.01 17.73 -8.66
C ALA A 494 -15.46 18.95 -7.83
N ARG A 495 -14.55 19.90 -7.55
CA ARG A 495 -14.91 21.16 -6.87
C ARG A 495 -15.87 22.02 -7.69
N ALA A 496 -15.62 22.15 -8.99
CA ALA A 496 -16.47 22.92 -9.89
C ALA A 496 -17.90 22.33 -9.98
N VAL A 497 -18.01 21.01 -10.15
CA VAL A 497 -19.29 20.29 -10.19
C VAL A 497 -20.05 20.45 -8.87
N LYS A 498 -19.39 20.26 -7.73
CA LYS A 498 -20.02 20.44 -6.41
C LYS A 498 -20.53 21.88 -6.20
N SER A 499 -19.71 22.86 -6.58
CA SER A 499 -20.10 24.27 -6.50
C SER A 499 -21.27 24.61 -7.42
N TRP A 500 -21.30 24.05 -8.63
CA TRP A 500 -22.41 24.22 -9.57
C TRP A 500 -23.71 23.59 -9.04
N ARG A 501 -23.65 22.37 -8.48
CA ARG A 501 -24.80 21.69 -7.87
C ARG A 501 -25.36 22.49 -6.71
N LYS A 502 -24.48 22.94 -5.81
CA LYS A 502 -24.83 23.77 -4.65
C LYS A 502 -25.52 25.07 -5.08
N LYS A 503 -25.01 25.75 -6.11
CA LYS A 503 -25.63 26.98 -6.66
C LYS A 503 -27.04 26.75 -7.24
N ARG A 504 -27.34 25.53 -7.68
CA ARG A 504 -28.67 25.14 -8.22
C ARG A 504 -29.58 24.48 -7.18
N GLY A 505 -29.18 24.43 -5.91
CA GLY A 505 -29.95 23.79 -4.85
C GLY A 505 -29.97 22.26 -4.90
N TYR A 506 -29.13 21.63 -5.71
CA TYR A 506 -28.96 20.18 -5.71
C TYR A 506 -28.02 19.73 -4.59
N GLY A 507 -28.16 18.47 -4.16
CA GLY A 507 -27.20 17.84 -3.25
C GLY A 507 -25.79 17.84 -3.85
N GLU A 508 -24.77 18.03 -3.00
CA GLU A 508 -23.37 18.07 -3.46
C GLU A 508 -22.93 16.74 -4.09
N ASN A 509 -23.46 15.63 -3.60
CA ASN A 509 -23.20 14.28 -4.10
C ASN A 509 -24.41 13.75 -4.88
N ALA A 510 -24.15 13.10 -6.00
CA ALA A 510 -25.13 12.36 -6.77
C ALA A 510 -24.86 10.86 -6.67
N TRP A 511 -25.93 10.05 -6.83
CA TRP A 511 -25.85 8.58 -6.76
C TRP A 511 -24.88 7.99 -7.80
N TYR A 512 -24.68 8.68 -8.94
CA TYR A 512 -23.83 8.22 -10.03
C TYR A 512 -22.35 8.61 -9.88
N ASP A 513 -21.99 9.48 -8.92
CA ASP A 513 -20.63 10.02 -8.80
C ASP A 513 -19.58 8.90 -8.61
N GLY A 514 -19.93 7.86 -7.85
CA GLY A 514 -19.05 6.70 -7.64
C GLY A 514 -18.78 5.89 -8.92
N TYR A 515 -19.78 5.74 -9.80
CA TYR A 515 -19.64 5.02 -11.07
C TYR A 515 -18.83 5.83 -12.08
N VAL A 516 -19.11 7.14 -12.20
CA VAL A 516 -18.34 8.04 -13.06
C VAL A 516 -16.89 8.09 -12.62
N GLY A 517 -16.66 8.21 -11.32
CA GLY A 517 -15.31 8.19 -10.75
C GLY A 517 -14.57 6.87 -10.98
N ARG A 518 -15.27 5.72 -10.92
CA ARG A 518 -14.73 4.39 -11.28
C ARG A 518 -14.29 4.33 -12.73
N LEU A 519 -15.18 4.71 -13.64
CA LEU A 519 -14.88 4.73 -15.08
C LEU A 519 -13.70 5.66 -15.37
N TRP A 520 -13.67 6.83 -14.73
CA TRP A 520 -12.60 7.81 -14.88
C TRP A 520 -11.24 7.25 -14.46
N TRP A 521 -11.11 6.71 -13.24
CA TRP A 521 -9.79 6.24 -12.80
C TRP A 521 -9.30 5.03 -13.60
N LEU A 522 -10.20 4.12 -14.00
CA LEU A 522 -9.87 3.00 -14.88
C LEU A 522 -9.37 3.50 -16.24
N THR A 523 -10.06 4.50 -16.82
CA THR A 523 -9.68 5.09 -18.11
C THR A 523 -8.32 5.76 -18.01
N VAL A 524 -8.07 6.54 -16.94
CA VAL A 524 -6.78 7.19 -16.70
C VAL A 524 -5.67 6.15 -16.55
N LEU A 525 -5.84 5.13 -15.70
CA LEU A 525 -4.80 4.13 -15.46
C LEU A 525 -4.53 3.27 -16.69
N LEU A 526 -5.57 2.78 -17.38
CA LEU A 526 -5.36 1.96 -18.58
C LEU A 526 -4.81 2.80 -19.73
N GLY A 527 -5.30 4.03 -19.92
CA GLY A 527 -4.84 4.93 -20.97
C GLY A 527 -3.38 5.35 -20.78
N THR A 528 -3.05 5.87 -19.60
CA THR A 528 -1.68 6.31 -19.29
C THR A 528 -0.73 5.14 -19.06
N GLY A 529 -1.23 4.03 -18.50
CA GLY A 529 -0.47 2.81 -18.18
C GLY A 529 0.11 2.12 -19.41
N ARG A 530 -0.43 2.39 -20.60
CA ARG A 530 0.20 1.98 -21.88
C ARG A 530 1.65 2.47 -21.99
N ASN A 531 1.98 3.65 -21.45
CA ASN A 531 3.35 4.15 -21.47
C ASN A 531 4.29 3.32 -20.59
N PHE A 532 3.76 2.80 -19.47
CA PHE A 532 4.47 1.90 -18.58
C PHE A 532 4.63 0.51 -19.23
N ALA A 533 3.54 -0.03 -19.79
CA ALA A 533 3.54 -1.30 -20.50
C ALA A 533 4.48 -1.31 -21.72
N ARG A 534 4.56 -0.19 -22.46
CA ARG A 534 5.52 0.01 -23.55
C ARG A 534 6.96 -0.17 -23.08
N GLY A 535 7.32 0.44 -21.95
CA GLY A 535 8.64 0.30 -21.34
C GLY A 535 8.96 -1.15 -20.99
N TRP A 536 7.97 -1.90 -20.50
CA TRP A 536 8.12 -3.31 -20.12
C TRP A 536 8.18 -4.29 -21.29
N VAL A 537 7.49 -4.00 -22.39
CA VAL A 537 7.68 -4.75 -23.64
C VAL A 537 9.08 -4.51 -24.16
N LYS A 538 9.51 -3.24 -24.19
CA LYS A 538 10.84 -2.85 -24.67
C LYS A 538 11.98 -3.45 -23.84
N SER A 539 11.83 -3.50 -22.51
CA SER A 539 12.86 -4.07 -21.63
C SER A 539 12.88 -5.60 -21.60
N GLY A 540 11.96 -6.28 -22.28
CA GLY A 540 11.83 -7.74 -22.20
C GLY A 540 11.19 -8.24 -20.90
N LEU A 541 10.67 -7.37 -20.02
CA LEU A 541 9.96 -7.80 -18.81
C LEU A 541 8.71 -8.63 -19.13
N VAL A 542 8.00 -8.28 -20.21
CA VAL A 542 6.85 -9.07 -20.68
C VAL A 542 7.28 -10.48 -21.10
N ARG A 543 8.44 -10.62 -21.73
CA ARG A 543 9.05 -11.93 -22.06
C ARG A 543 9.36 -12.72 -20.80
N GLU A 544 10.02 -12.09 -19.83
CA GLU A 544 10.37 -12.76 -18.57
C GLU A 544 9.12 -13.31 -17.88
N ILE A 545 8.07 -12.48 -17.72
CA ILE A 545 6.80 -12.90 -17.10
C ILE A 545 6.13 -14.03 -17.88
N ALA A 546 6.15 -13.98 -19.22
CA ALA A 546 5.52 -15.02 -20.05
C ALA A 546 6.18 -16.41 -19.92
N PHE A 547 7.45 -16.45 -19.52
CA PHE A 547 8.25 -17.67 -19.32
C PHE A 547 8.59 -17.95 -17.85
N MET A 548 7.97 -17.25 -16.90
CA MET A 548 8.01 -17.58 -15.47
C MET A 548 7.27 -18.88 -15.18
#